data_AF-A0A8H5GDI6-F1
#
_entry.id   AF-A0A8H5GDI6-F1
#
_cell.length_a   1.000
_cell.length_b   1.000
_cell.length_c   1.000
_cell.angle_alpha   90.00
_cell.angle_beta   90.00
_cell.angle_gamma   90.00
#
_symmetry.space_group_name_H-M   'P 1'
#
loop_
_entity.id
_entity.type
_entity.pdbx_description
1 polymer ?
#
loop_
_entity_poly.entity_id
_entity_poly.type
_entity_poly.pdbx_seq_one_letter_code
_entity_poly.pdbx_strand_id
1 'polypeptide(L)'
;MKETKYGLNREVFGRVTQCRTGHGFIGEYYKRFVPDENVDCPCGEALQTREHVLCDYPIYEPHRDILRGASENLEMLELLGTKDGIEALTEFIQKSGAFTKTGKPLHPPQPPNYQPLDETALMLNDEYWEDLTGGSERDVVTQGEVVDDELGDFG
;
A
#
# COMPACT_ATOMS: atom_id res chain seq x y z
N MET A 1 20.44 3.65 5.58
CA MET A 1 19.22 2.82 5.48
C MET A 1 19.43 1.57 6.33
N LYS A 2 18.44 1.11 7.08
CA LYS A 2 18.59 -0.11 7.90
C LYS A 2 18.47 -1.33 6.98
N GLU A 3 19.55 -2.08 6.82
CA GLU A 3 19.53 -3.39 6.18
C GLU A 3 18.71 -4.36 7.05
N THR A 4 17.92 -5.22 6.41
CA THR A 4 17.24 -6.31 7.10
C THR A 4 18.25 -7.36 7.54
N LYS A 5 17.83 -8.34 8.36
CA LYS A 5 18.66 -9.50 8.77
C LYS A 5 19.34 -10.23 7.59
N TYR A 6 18.82 -10.05 6.37
CA TYR A 6 19.28 -10.68 5.13
C TYR A 6 20.07 -9.73 4.22
N GLY A 7 20.47 -8.55 4.69
CA GLY A 7 21.18 -7.54 3.88
C GLY A 7 20.29 -6.84 2.84
N LEU A 8 19.02 -7.20 2.75
CA LEU A 8 18.07 -6.57 1.82
C LEU A 8 17.63 -5.21 2.33
N ASN A 9 17.58 -4.23 1.43
CA ASN A 9 16.93 -2.95 1.67
C ASN A 9 15.45 -3.20 2.04
N ARG A 10 14.98 -2.59 3.13
CA ARG A 10 13.59 -2.74 3.61
C ARG A 10 12.55 -2.44 2.53
N GLU A 11 12.82 -1.47 1.66
CA GLU A 11 11.94 -1.10 0.55
C GLU A 11 11.79 -2.28 -0.41
N VAL A 12 12.90 -2.82 -0.90
CA VAL A 12 12.94 -3.93 -1.84
C VAL A 12 12.29 -5.18 -1.25
N PHE A 13 12.60 -5.49 0.01
CA PHE A 13 11.96 -6.59 0.72
C PHE A 13 10.43 -6.44 0.71
N GLY A 14 9.93 -5.24 1.02
CA GLY A 14 8.50 -4.94 0.97
C GLY A 14 7.91 -5.15 -0.42
N ARG A 15 8.61 -4.73 -1.49
CA ARG A 15 8.16 -4.92 -2.87
C ARG A 15 8.14 -6.38 -3.31
N VAL A 16 9.16 -7.15 -2.94
CA VAL A 16 9.19 -8.59 -3.19
C VAL A 16 8.00 -9.25 -2.49
N THR A 17 7.73 -8.92 -1.22
CA THR A 17 6.55 -9.44 -0.52
C THR A 17 5.24 -9.05 -1.21
N GLN A 18 5.06 -7.78 -1.56
CA GLN A 18 3.86 -7.29 -2.25
C GLN A 18 3.65 -7.97 -3.60
N CYS A 19 4.73 -8.12 -4.38
CA CYS A 19 4.70 -8.85 -5.63
C CYS A 19 4.24 -10.30 -5.39
N ARG A 20 4.85 -11.02 -4.44
CA ARG A 20 4.47 -12.42 -4.15
C ARG A 20 3.02 -12.59 -3.68
N THR A 21 2.50 -11.65 -2.89
CA THR A 21 1.13 -11.71 -2.38
C THR A 21 0.08 -11.06 -3.29
N GLY A 22 0.50 -10.41 -4.38
CA GLY A 22 -0.39 -9.61 -5.23
C GLY A 22 -0.92 -8.34 -4.57
N HIS A 23 -0.35 -7.91 -3.44
CA HIS A 23 -0.72 -6.68 -2.72
C HIS A 23 0.20 -5.51 -3.10
N GLY A 24 0.52 -5.41 -4.39
CA GLY A 24 1.38 -4.36 -4.94
C GLY A 24 0.60 -3.25 -5.63
N PHE A 25 1.33 -2.25 -6.11
CA PHE A 25 0.77 -1.21 -6.98
C PHE A 25 0.59 -1.77 -8.40
N ILE A 26 -0.44 -2.61 -8.57
CA ILE A 26 -0.83 -3.24 -9.83
C ILE A 26 -2.35 -3.17 -10.01
N GLY A 27 -2.81 -3.21 -11.26
CA GLY A 27 -4.22 -3.14 -11.61
C GLY A 27 -5.08 -4.20 -10.92
N GLU A 28 -4.59 -5.42 -10.74
CA GLU A 28 -5.30 -6.49 -10.00
C GLU A 28 -5.61 -6.11 -8.55
N TYR A 29 -4.69 -5.39 -7.89
CA TYR A 29 -4.90 -4.90 -6.53
C TYR A 29 -5.93 -3.78 -6.52
N TYR A 30 -5.80 -2.78 -7.41
CA TYR A 30 -6.72 -1.66 -7.47
C TYR A 30 -8.14 -2.09 -7.81
N LYS A 31 -8.32 -3.00 -8.78
CA LYS A 31 -9.61 -3.58 -9.12
C LYS A 31 -10.36 -4.16 -7.90
N ARG A 32 -9.62 -4.70 -6.92
CA ARG A 32 -10.19 -5.37 -5.75
C ARG A 32 -10.36 -4.45 -4.54
N PHE A 33 -9.41 -3.54 -4.31
CA PHE A 33 -9.32 -2.78 -3.06
C PHE A 33 -9.49 -1.27 -3.23
N VAL A 34 -9.36 -0.74 -4.45
CA VAL A 34 -9.51 0.69 -4.77
C VAL A 34 -10.23 0.85 -6.12
N PRO A 35 -11.54 0.57 -6.20
CA PRO A 35 -12.26 0.48 -7.48
C PRO A 35 -12.28 1.76 -8.33
N ASP A 36 -12.03 2.91 -7.71
CA ASP A 36 -11.99 4.21 -8.38
C ASP A 36 -10.64 4.50 -9.07
N GLU A 37 -9.61 3.68 -8.81
CA GLU A 37 -8.29 3.82 -9.44
C GLU A 37 -8.25 3.14 -10.81
N ASN A 38 -7.42 3.68 -11.71
CA ASN A 38 -7.22 3.09 -13.03
C ASN A 38 -6.45 1.76 -12.92
N VAL A 39 -6.99 0.71 -13.55
CA VAL A 39 -6.43 -0.64 -13.55
C VAL A 39 -5.63 -0.98 -14.82
N ASP A 40 -5.73 -0.13 -15.84
CA ASP A 40 -5.08 -0.29 -17.12
C ASP A 40 -3.56 -0.08 -16.99
N CYS A 41 -2.80 -0.84 -17.76
CA CYS A 41 -1.39 -0.61 -17.94
C CYS A 41 -1.16 0.61 -18.84
N PRO A 42 -0.16 1.48 -18.54
CA PRO A 42 0.26 2.55 -19.45
C PRO A 42 0.73 2.06 -20.84
N CYS A 43 1.04 0.76 -20.97
CA CYS A 43 1.36 0.11 -22.24
C CYS A 43 0.14 -0.20 -23.13
N GLY A 44 -1.08 -0.02 -22.64
CA GLY A 44 -2.32 -0.32 -23.36
C GLY A 44 -3.00 -1.65 -22.98
N GLU A 45 -2.41 -2.45 -22.09
CA GLU A 45 -3.07 -3.64 -21.55
C GLU A 45 -4.22 -3.24 -20.61
N ALA A 46 -5.40 -3.86 -20.77
CA ALA A 46 -6.62 -3.47 -20.02
C ALA A 46 -6.58 -3.86 -18.53
N LEU A 47 -5.63 -4.71 -18.12
CA LEU A 47 -5.43 -5.04 -16.72
C LEU A 47 -3.95 -5.28 -16.46
N GLN A 48 -3.36 -4.43 -15.64
CA GLN A 48 -2.00 -4.66 -15.19
C GLN A 48 -1.98 -5.78 -14.13
N THR A 49 -1.63 -6.99 -14.55
CA THR A 49 -1.38 -8.14 -13.66
C THR A 49 0.08 -8.19 -13.23
N ARG A 50 0.37 -8.96 -12.18
CA ARG A 50 1.75 -9.23 -11.79
C ARG A 50 2.55 -9.92 -12.90
N GLU A 51 1.95 -10.89 -13.57
CA GLU A 51 2.58 -11.61 -14.68
C GLU A 51 2.89 -10.66 -15.82
N HIS A 52 1.94 -9.80 -16.18
CA HIS A 52 2.16 -8.76 -17.19
C HIS A 52 3.36 -7.87 -16.82
N VAL A 53 3.45 -7.40 -15.57
CA VAL A 53 4.58 -6.58 -15.11
C VAL A 53 5.93 -7.30 -15.25
N LEU A 54 5.98 -8.61 -14.96
CA LEU A 54 7.22 -9.39 -14.96
C LEU A 54 7.59 -9.96 -16.32
N CYS A 55 6.62 -10.24 -17.19
CA CYS A 55 6.80 -10.99 -18.44
C CYS A 55 6.61 -10.15 -19.70
N ASP A 56 5.71 -9.15 -19.68
CA ASP A 56 5.25 -8.52 -20.91
C ASP A 56 5.47 -7.00 -20.95
N TYR A 57 5.49 -6.32 -19.80
CA TYR A 57 5.44 -4.86 -19.77
C TYR A 57 6.72 -4.25 -20.40
N PRO A 58 6.64 -3.53 -21.54
CA PRO A 58 7.83 -3.20 -22.33
C PRO A 58 8.84 -2.30 -21.64
N ILE A 59 8.39 -1.46 -20.70
CA ILE A 59 9.27 -0.54 -19.98
C ILE A 59 10.35 -1.26 -19.15
N TYR A 60 10.08 -2.51 -18.76
CA TYR A 60 10.99 -3.31 -17.95
C TYR A 60 11.81 -4.31 -18.77
N GLU A 61 11.63 -4.37 -20.09
CA GLU A 61 12.43 -5.23 -20.97
C GLU A 61 13.95 -5.08 -20.79
N PRO A 62 14.52 -3.86 -20.60
CA PRO A 62 15.96 -3.69 -20.41
C PRO A 62 16.55 -4.34 -19.15
N HIS A 63 15.71 -4.82 -18.23
CA HIS A 63 16.12 -5.49 -17.00
C HIS A 63 15.60 -6.93 -16.92
N ARG A 64 14.88 -7.41 -17.94
CA ARG A 64 14.23 -8.72 -17.92
C ARG A 64 15.22 -9.88 -18.10
N ASP A 65 16.42 -9.60 -18.61
CA ASP A 65 17.55 -10.52 -18.64
C ASP A 65 17.90 -11.07 -17.24
N ILE A 66 17.74 -10.26 -16.20
CA ILE A 66 17.93 -10.67 -14.80
C ILE A 66 16.96 -11.80 -14.43
N LEU A 67 15.68 -11.65 -14.79
CA LEU A 67 14.66 -12.68 -14.53
C LEU A 67 14.89 -13.92 -15.40
N ARG A 68 15.27 -13.73 -16.67
CA ARG A 68 15.61 -14.82 -17.60
C ARG A 68 16.81 -15.65 -17.13
N GLY A 69 17.72 -15.04 -16.35
CA GLY A 69 18.83 -15.75 -15.72
C GLY A 69 18.38 -16.77 -14.67
N ALA A 70 17.22 -16.57 -14.02
CA ALA A 70 16.65 -17.50 -13.05
C ALA A 70 15.59 -18.43 -13.67
N SER A 71 14.83 -17.95 -14.66
CA SER A 71 13.83 -18.73 -15.39
C SER A 71 13.77 -18.27 -16.84
N GLU A 72 14.28 -19.09 -17.76
CA GLU A 72 14.39 -18.75 -19.20
C GLU A 72 13.03 -18.35 -19.80
N ASN A 73 11.98 -19.06 -19.39
CA ASN A 73 10.60 -18.86 -19.85
C ASN A 73 9.78 -17.94 -18.93
N LEU A 74 10.41 -17.32 -17.93
CA LEU A 74 9.78 -16.41 -16.95
C LEU A 74 8.59 -17.06 -16.22
N GLU A 75 8.75 -18.32 -15.82
CA GLU A 75 7.68 -19.06 -15.15
C GLU A 75 7.40 -18.48 -13.76
N MET A 76 6.14 -18.11 -13.52
CA MET A 76 5.75 -17.45 -12.28
C MET A 76 6.05 -18.28 -11.02
N LEU A 77 5.93 -19.60 -11.10
CA LEU A 77 6.24 -20.51 -10.00
C LEU A 77 7.74 -20.53 -9.68
N GLU A 78 8.60 -20.45 -10.70
CA GLU A 78 10.04 -20.40 -10.52
C GLU A 78 10.47 -19.04 -9.95
N LEU A 79 10.03 -17.95 -10.59
CA LEU A 79 10.38 -16.58 -10.21
C LEU A 79 9.94 -16.21 -8.78
N LEU A 80 8.78 -16.72 -8.32
CA LEU A 80 8.21 -16.36 -7.02
C LEU A 80 8.33 -17.45 -5.94
N GLY A 81 8.67 -18.66 -6.35
CA GLY A 81 8.69 -19.85 -5.49
C GLY A 81 10.09 -20.35 -5.14
N THR A 82 11.09 -20.08 -5.99
CA THR A 82 12.47 -20.57 -5.78
C THR A 82 13.36 -19.51 -5.14
N LYS A 83 14.47 -19.95 -4.53
CA LYS A 83 15.45 -19.02 -3.96
C LYS A 83 16.08 -18.15 -5.06
N ASP A 84 16.53 -18.78 -6.14
CA ASP A 84 17.19 -18.10 -7.27
C ASP A 84 16.24 -17.12 -7.96
N GLY A 85 14.97 -17.50 -8.13
CA GLY A 85 13.92 -16.61 -8.64
C GLY A 85 13.70 -15.38 -7.75
N ILE A 86 13.70 -15.55 -6.43
CA ILE A 86 13.55 -14.43 -5.49
C ILE A 86 14.78 -13.52 -5.48
N GLU A 87 15.98 -14.06 -5.62
CA GLU A 87 17.21 -13.27 -5.76
C GLU A 87 17.18 -12.46 -7.06
N ALA A 88 16.81 -13.07 -8.19
CA ALA A 88 16.63 -12.38 -9.46
C ALA A 88 15.52 -11.32 -9.41
N LEU A 89 14.37 -11.63 -8.80
CA LEU A 89 13.27 -10.68 -8.62
C LEU A 89 13.71 -9.48 -7.77
N THR A 90 14.50 -9.71 -6.74
CA THR A 90 15.05 -8.64 -5.90
C THR A 90 15.90 -7.70 -6.72
N GLU A 91 16.84 -8.23 -7.50
CA GLU A 91 17.73 -7.42 -8.35
C GLU A 91 16.94 -6.70 -9.45
N PHE A 92 15.97 -7.37 -10.08
CA PHE A 92 15.06 -6.79 -11.05
C PHE A 92 14.31 -5.59 -10.48
N ILE A 93 13.69 -5.72 -9.30
CA ILE A 93 12.94 -4.64 -8.65
C ILE A 93 13.86 -3.46 -8.31
N GLN A 94 15.07 -3.72 -7.83
CA GLN A 94 16.03 -2.68 -7.50
C GLN A 94 16.43 -1.83 -8.71
N LYS A 95 16.66 -2.46 -9.86
CA LYS A 95 17.09 -1.75 -11.07
C LYS A 95 15.92 -1.11 -11.83
N SER A 96 14.80 -1.82 -11.95
CA SER A 96 13.65 -1.38 -12.73
C SER A 96 12.74 -0.40 -11.99
N GLY A 97 12.64 -0.52 -10.66
CA GLY A 97 11.60 0.16 -9.89
C GLY A 97 10.20 -0.43 -10.09
N ALA A 98 10.09 -1.66 -10.61
CA ALA A 98 8.82 -2.36 -10.70
C ALA A 98 8.11 -2.44 -9.34
N PHE A 99 6.77 -2.43 -9.37
CA PHE A 99 5.90 -2.43 -8.18
C PHE A 99 6.02 -1.21 -7.26
N THR A 100 6.71 -0.15 -7.68
CA THR A 100 6.59 1.18 -7.05
C THR A 100 5.39 1.93 -7.63
N LYS A 101 4.84 2.89 -6.88
CA LYS A 101 3.70 3.70 -7.35
C LYS A 101 4.04 4.51 -8.61
N THR A 102 5.32 4.85 -8.80
CA THR A 102 5.81 5.66 -9.92
C THR A 102 6.40 4.82 -11.06
N GLY A 103 6.55 3.51 -10.88
CA GLY A 103 7.24 2.63 -11.83
C GLY A 103 8.73 2.97 -12.01
N LYS A 104 9.36 3.59 -11.01
CA LYS A 104 10.77 4.02 -11.05
C LYS A 104 11.46 3.70 -9.73
N PRO A 105 12.78 3.43 -9.72
CA PRO A 105 13.51 3.19 -8.49
C PRO A 105 13.32 4.34 -7.50
N LEU A 106 13.01 4.00 -6.25
CA LEU A 106 12.82 5.01 -5.22
C LEU A 106 14.16 5.67 -4.88
N HIS A 107 14.20 6.99 -4.98
CA HIS A 107 15.29 7.76 -4.40
C HIS A 107 15.24 7.70 -2.87
N PRO A 108 16.39 7.89 -2.19
CA PRO A 108 16.40 7.99 -0.74
C PRO A 108 15.38 9.02 -0.26
N PRO A 109 14.60 8.72 0.80
CA PRO A 109 13.64 9.67 1.33
C PRO A 109 14.38 10.95 1.73
N GLN A 110 13.97 12.06 1.13
CA GLN A 110 14.42 13.37 1.56
C GLN A 110 13.57 13.79 2.77
N PRO A 111 14.15 14.44 3.78
CA PRO A 111 13.35 15.01 4.84
C PRO A 111 12.35 15.99 4.21
N PRO A 112 11.09 16.02 4.70
CA PRO A 112 10.14 17.01 4.23
C PRO A 112 10.73 18.41 4.45
N ASN A 113 10.48 19.30 3.49
CA ASN A 113 10.81 20.69 3.68
C ASN A 113 9.84 21.27 4.71
N TYR A 114 10.27 21.36 5.97
CA TYR A 114 9.51 22.04 7.00
C TYR A 114 9.52 23.53 6.68
N GLN A 115 8.43 24.02 6.11
CA GLN A 115 8.16 25.45 6.17
C GLN A 115 7.87 25.80 7.63
N PRO A 116 8.39 26.93 8.14
CA PRO A 116 7.98 27.44 9.43
C PRO A 116 6.45 27.47 9.48
N LEU A 117 5.86 26.91 10.53
CA LEU A 117 4.43 27.06 10.76
C LEU A 117 4.15 28.56 10.79
N ASP A 118 3.14 28.99 10.06
CA ASP A 118 2.70 30.37 10.19
C ASP A 118 2.23 30.54 11.66
N GLU A 119 2.72 31.58 12.32
CA GLU A 119 2.44 31.82 13.74
C GLU A 119 0.94 32.07 14.00
N THR A 120 0.18 32.45 12.96
CA THR A 120 -1.28 32.67 13.04
C THR A 120 -2.08 31.36 13.03
N ALA A 121 -1.57 30.29 12.40
CA ALA A 121 -2.17 28.96 12.37
C ALA A 121 -2.00 28.22 13.71
N LEU A 122 -0.95 28.54 14.47
CA LEU A 122 -0.78 28.06 15.85
C LEU A 122 -1.80 28.71 16.81
N MET A 123 -2.07 30.01 16.65
CA MET A 123 -3.05 30.75 17.46
C MET A 123 -4.49 30.23 17.25
N LEU A 124 -4.83 29.76 16.04
CA LEU A 124 -6.13 29.14 15.75
C LEU A 124 -6.28 27.73 16.35
N ASN A 125 -5.18 27.01 16.59
CA ASN A 125 -5.21 25.67 17.16
C ASN A 125 -5.28 25.69 18.69
N ASP A 126 -4.66 26.67 19.35
CA ASP A 126 -4.74 26.79 20.83
C ASP A 126 -6.17 27.13 21.28
N GLU A 127 -6.87 28.00 20.55
CA GLU A 127 -8.31 28.31 20.79
C GLU A 127 -9.22 27.08 20.57
N TYR A 128 -8.81 26.13 19.73
CA TYR A 128 -9.57 24.90 19.44
C TYR A 128 -9.39 23.80 20.50
N TRP A 129 -8.22 23.70 21.14
CA TRP A 129 -7.97 22.70 22.20
C TRP A 129 -8.57 23.09 23.56
N GLU A 130 -8.77 24.38 23.81
CA GLU A 130 -9.48 24.88 25.01
C GLU A 130 -10.97 24.48 25.01
N ASP A 131 -11.61 24.39 23.83
CA ASP A 131 -13.03 24.02 23.68
C ASP A 131 -13.30 22.51 23.91
N LEU A 132 -12.33 21.64 23.56
CA LEU A 132 -12.45 20.19 23.74
C LEU A 132 -12.19 19.71 25.17
N THR A 133 -11.56 20.54 26.01
CA THR A 133 -11.26 20.21 27.41
C THR A 133 -12.20 20.88 28.41
N GLY A 134 -13.06 21.80 27.95
CA GLY A 134 -14.03 22.56 28.75
C GLY A 134 -15.44 21.98 28.84
N GLY A 135 -15.66 20.72 28.45
CA GLY A 135 -16.97 20.07 28.53
C GLY A 135 -17.39 19.76 29.97
N SER A 136 -18.23 20.62 30.55
CA SER A 136 -18.89 20.52 31.86
C SER A 136 -19.49 19.13 32.16
N GLU A 137 -19.34 18.69 33.41
CA GLU A 137 -20.05 17.56 34.02
C GLU A 137 -21.55 17.65 33.68
N ARG A 138 -22.07 16.72 32.86
CA ARG A 138 -23.50 16.59 32.64
C ARG A 138 -24.09 15.80 33.80
N ASP A 139 -24.96 16.47 34.55
CA ASP A 139 -25.79 15.90 35.62
C ASP A 139 -26.47 14.61 35.16
N VAL A 140 -26.29 13.54 35.94
CA VAL A 140 -27.02 12.28 35.79
C VAL A 140 -28.48 12.54 36.21
N VAL A 141 -29.34 12.79 35.23
CA VAL A 141 -30.81 12.72 35.45
C VAL A 141 -31.20 11.25 35.47
N THR A 142 -31.49 10.73 36.66
CA THR A 142 -32.15 9.44 36.83
C THR A 142 -33.66 9.60 36.68
N GLN A 143 -34.21 9.13 35.57
CA GLN A 143 -35.63 8.74 35.41
C GLN A 143 -35.60 7.56 34.42
N GLY A 144 -35.99 6.32 34.72
CA GLY A 144 -36.92 5.86 35.73
C GLY A 144 -38.32 5.73 35.15
N GLU A 145 -38.50 4.95 34.08
CA GLU A 145 -39.82 4.42 33.68
C GLU A 145 -39.63 3.09 32.91
N VAL A 146 -39.95 2.00 33.59
CA VAL A 146 -40.22 0.68 33.01
C VAL A 146 -41.64 0.73 32.43
N VAL A 147 -41.77 0.47 31.14
CA VAL A 147 -43.06 0.19 30.52
C VAL A 147 -43.25 -1.33 30.51
N ASP A 148 -44.24 -1.79 31.26
CA ASP A 148 -44.69 -3.18 31.27
C ASP A 148 -45.40 -3.48 29.94
N ASP A 149 -44.87 -4.43 29.17
CA ASP A 149 -45.54 -4.99 27.99
C ASP A 149 -46.74 -5.84 28.43
N GLU A 150 -47.96 -5.33 28.21
CA GLU A 150 -49.19 -6.11 28.32
C GLU A 150 -49.22 -7.21 27.24
N LEU A 151 -49.29 -8.47 27.70
CA LEU A 151 -49.55 -9.65 26.88
C LEU A 151 -50.95 -9.58 26.26
N GLY A 152 -51.01 -9.22 24.98
CA GLY A 152 -52.21 -9.29 24.14
C GLY A 152 -52.42 -10.69 23.54
N ASP A 153 -53.57 -11.25 23.90
CA ASP A 153 -54.23 -12.49 23.46
C ASP A 153 -54.29 -12.66 21.93
N PHE A 154 -53.78 -13.78 21.41
CA PHE A 154 -54.04 -14.24 20.04
C PHE A 154 -55.00 -15.43 20.11
N GLY A 155 -56.25 -15.20 19.71
CA GLY A 155 -57.26 -16.22 19.45
C GLY A 155 -57.01 -17.05 18.19
#